data_AF-A0AAD6WAQ4-F1
#
_entry.id   AF-A0AAD6WAQ4-F1
#
_cell.length_a   1.000
_cell.length_b   1.000
_cell.length_c   1.000
_cell.angle_alpha   90.00
_cell.angle_beta   90.00
_cell.angle_gamma   90.00
#
_symmetry.space_group_name_H-M   'P 1'
#
loop_
_entity.id
_entity.type
_entity.pdbx_description
1 polymer ?
#
loop_
_entity_poly.entity_id
_entity_poly.type
_entity_poly.pdbx_seq_one_letter_code
_entity_poly.pdbx_strand_id
1 'polypeptide(L)'
;MRENEYLQSLHFNSLRMENGTVVNMSLPIVLAIDDETKKSIGSSKDVGLVGPEGDLLAILRSVEIYKHNKEERIARTWGTTAPGLPYVEEFIAPAGNWLLGGDLEVLKPIKYNDGLDHYRLSPKQLRKEFDRRQADAVFAFQLRNPVHNGHALLMNDTRRRLLEMGYKNPILLLHPLGGFTKADDVPLDVRMEQHSKVVFINFFYIACDDIDLIIHSVMIHIPTP
;
A
#
# COMPACT_ATOMS: atom_id res chain seq x y z
N MET A 1 -5.72 5.31 11.68
CA MET A 1 -7.17 5.62 11.69
C MET A 1 -7.61 5.82 13.13
N ARG A 2 -8.50 6.78 13.38
CA ARG A 2 -9.27 6.90 14.63
C ARG A 2 -10.38 5.84 14.67
N GLU A 3 -11.04 5.65 15.82
CA GLU A 3 -12.06 4.60 15.96
C GLU A 3 -13.21 4.78 14.96
N ASN A 4 -13.67 6.02 14.76
CA ASN A 4 -14.73 6.33 13.81
C ASN A 4 -14.36 5.94 12.35
N GLU A 5 -13.12 6.20 11.93
CA GLU A 5 -12.64 5.85 10.58
C GLU A 5 -12.46 4.33 10.45
N TYR A 6 -11.94 3.69 11.50
CA TYR A 6 -11.77 2.24 11.58
C TYR A 6 -13.12 1.52 11.41
N LEU A 7 -14.15 1.95 12.15
CA LEU A 7 -15.49 1.39 12.05
C LEU A 7 -16.10 1.63 10.65
N GLN A 8 -15.95 2.82 10.10
CA GLN A 8 -16.46 3.11 8.75
C GLN A 8 -15.77 2.24 7.69
N SER A 9 -14.46 2.09 7.75
CA SER A 9 -13.69 1.22 6.86
C SER A 9 -14.15 -0.23 6.99
N LEU A 10 -14.29 -0.73 8.21
CA LEU A 10 -14.62 -2.13 8.49
C LEU A 10 -16.06 -2.51 8.11
N HIS A 11 -17.03 -1.60 8.31
CA HIS A 11 -18.45 -1.87 8.07
C HIS A 11 -18.93 -1.45 6.67
N PHE A 12 -18.37 -0.38 6.11
CA PHE A 12 -18.88 0.26 4.90
C PHE A 12 -17.88 0.33 3.77
N ASN A 13 -16.64 -0.16 3.98
CA ASN A 13 -15.57 -0.13 2.99
C ASN A 13 -15.31 1.29 2.43
N SER A 14 -15.60 2.31 3.23
CA SER A 14 -15.59 3.71 2.81
C SER A 14 -15.42 4.65 4.00
N LEU A 15 -15.04 5.89 3.73
CA LEU A 15 -15.03 6.99 4.69
C LEU A 15 -15.95 8.11 4.18
N ARG A 16 -16.72 8.70 5.08
CA ARG A 16 -17.43 9.95 4.85
C ARG A 16 -16.52 11.13 5.22
N MET A 17 -16.22 11.96 4.24
CA MET A 17 -15.42 13.18 4.40
C MET A 17 -16.29 14.30 5.02
N GLU A 18 -15.65 15.34 5.56
CA GLU A 18 -16.32 16.50 6.16
C GLU A 18 -17.29 17.21 5.20
N ASN A 19 -16.95 17.25 3.91
CA ASN A 19 -17.80 17.82 2.86
C ASN A 19 -18.97 16.91 2.44
N GLY A 20 -19.19 15.79 3.13
CA GLY A 20 -20.26 14.83 2.87
C GLY A 20 -19.96 13.82 1.76
N THR A 21 -18.87 13.99 1.01
CA THR A 21 -18.45 13.02 -0.01
C THR A 21 -18.03 11.69 0.63
N VAL A 22 -18.18 10.60 -0.11
CA VAL A 22 -17.80 9.26 0.32
C VAL A 22 -16.66 8.78 -0.56
N VAL A 23 -15.58 8.32 0.08
CA VAL A 23 -14.40 7.76 -0.60
C VAL A 23 -14.23 6.30 -0.24
N ASN A 24 -13.71 5.49 -1.17
CA ASN A 24 -13.43 4.08 -0.91
C ASN A 24 -12.28 3.95 0.10
N MET A 25 -12.46 3.09 1.10
CA MET A 25 -11.45 2.75 2.10
C MET A 25 -11.79 1.40 2.75
N SER A 26 -11.55 0.32 2.01
CA SER A 26 -11.92 -1.03 2.40
C SER A 26 -11.00 -1.70 3.41
N LEU A 27 -9.81 -1.13 3.64
CA LEU A 27 -8.80 -1.74 4.50
C LEU A 27 -8.45 -0.83 5.69
N PRO A 28 -8.57 -1.35 6.93
CA PRO A 28 -8.08 -0.65 8.11
C PRO A 28 -6.58 -0.38 8.07
N ILE A 29 -6.18 0.90 8.13
CA ILE A 29 -4.79 1.34 8.30
C ILE A 29 -4.63 1.84 9.74
N VAL A 30 -4.10 0.97 10.59
CA VAL A 30 -4.08 1.13 12.05
C VAL A 30 -2.70 0.79 12.61
N LEU A 31 -2.35 1.41 13.73
CA LEU A 31 -1.15 1.09 14.53
C LEU A 31 -1.61 0.35 15.79
N ALA A 32 -1.14 -0.87 15.99
CA ALA A 32 -1.46 -1.65 17.20
C ALA A 32 -0.41 -1.40 18.29
N ILE A 33 -0.85 -1.37 19.55
CA ILE A 33 0.01 -1.22 20.73
C ILE A 33 -0.42 -2.19 21.83
N ASP A 34 0.54 -2.64 22.64
CA ASP A 34 0.31 -3.50 23.81
C ASP A 34 -0.16 -2.71 25.04
N ASP A 35 -0.40 -3.43 26.14
CA ASP A 35 -0.88 -2.85 27.39
C ASP A 35 0.21 -1.99 28.06
N GLU A 36 1.48 -2.40 27.97
CA GLU A 36 2.63 -1.64 28.48
C GLU A 36 2.78 -0.29 27.79
N THR A 37 2.73 -0.27 26.46
CA THR A 37 2.82 0.93 25.62
C THR A 37 1.63 1.84 25.86
N LYS A 38 0.41 1.30 25.96
CA LYS A 38 -0.76 2.09 26.34
C LYS A 38 -0.56 2.78 27.69
N LYS A 39 -0.04 2.06 28.68
CA LYS A 39 0.23 2.59 30.02
C LYS A 39 1.32 3.66 30.00
N SER A 40 2.37 3.49 29.19
CA SER A 40 3.46 4.46 29.07
C SER A 40 3.04 5.76 28.39
N ILE A 41 2.15 5.70 27.39
CA ILE A 41 1.56 6.88 26.76
C ILE A 41 0.77 7.70 27.78
N GLY A 42 -0.02 7.05 28.63
CA GLY A 42 -0.76 7.69 29.72
C GLY A 42 -1.72 8.77 29.21
N SER A 43 -1.51 10.01 29.67
CA SER A 43 -2.30 11.20 29.27
C SER A 43 -1.63 12.05 28.18
N SER A 44 -0.55 11.56 27.56
CA SER A 44 0.15 12.27 26.50
C SER A 44 -0.76 12.44 25.29
N LYS A 45 -0.78 13.65 24.72
CA LYS A 45 -1.56 13.95 23.52
C LYS A 45 -0.86 13.55 22.23
N ASP A 46 0.47 13.58 22.23
CA ASP A 46 1.29 13.33 21.06
C ASP A 46 2.34 12.26 21.40
N VAL A 47 2.68 11.41 20.43
CA VAL A 47 3.71 10.38 20.57
C VAL A 47 4.67 10.39 19.38
N GLY A 48 5.94 10.06 19.63
CA GLY A 48 6.91 9.83 18.57
C GLY A 48 6.82 8.40 18.03
N LEU A 49 6.91 8.24 16.72
CA LEU A 49 7.04 6.95 16.04
C LEU A 49 8.50 6.72 15.66
N VAL A 50 9.12 5.76 16.32
CA VAL A 50 10.54 5.44 16.18
C VAL A 50 10.71 4.22 15.29
N GLY A 51 11.60 4.30 14.31
CA GLY A 51 11.92 3.20 13.41
C GLY A 51 12.77 2.11 14.07
N PRO A 52 12.95 0.95 13.41
CA PRO A 52 13.77 -0.15 13.92
C PRO A 52 15.23 0.23 14.20
N GLU A 53 15.76 1.23 13.50
CA GLU A 53 17.13 1.74 13.67
C GLU A 53 17.23 2.81 14.77
N GLY A 54 16.13 3.11 15.48
CA GLY A 54 16.07 4.10 16.55
C GLY A 54 15.85 5.54 16.07
N ASP A 55 15.61 5.75 14.79
CA ASP A 55 15.36 7.06 14.21
C ASP A 55 13.90 7.50 14.37
N LEU A 56 13.69 8.77 14.71
CA LEU A 56 12.34 9.33 14.78
C LEU A 56 11.79 9.58 13.37
N LEU A 57 10.80 8.78 12.97
CA LEU A 57 10.22 8.78 11.63
C LEU A 57 9.04 9.77 11.51
N ALA A 58 8.20 9.82 12.54
CA ALA A 58 6.97 10.58 12.52
C ALA A 58 6.52 10.97 13.94
N ILE A 59 5.58 11.91 14.01
CA ILE A 59 4.84 12.26 15.22
C ILE A 59 3.37 11.92 14.95
N LEU A 60 2.72 11.23 15.89
CA LEU A 60 1.29 11.01 15.87
C LEU A 60 0.66 11.94 16.90
N ARG A 61 -0.14 12.90 16.43
CA ARG A 61 -0.72 13.97 17.26
C ARG A 61 -2.16 13.67 17.66
N SER A 62 -2.59 14.27 18.76
CA SER A 62 -3.96 14.16 19.27
C SER A 62 -4.43 12.71 19.35
N VAL A 63 -3.63 11.85 19.99
CA VAL A 63 -3.81 10.41 19.94
C VAL A 63 -5.11 9.95 20.60
N GLU A 64 -5.64 8.86 20.08
CA GLU A 64 -6.84 8.18 20.55
C GLU A 64 -6.55 6.68 20.65
N ILE A 65 -6.77 6.10 21.83
CA ILE A 65 -6.54 4.67 22.08
C ILE A 65 -7.88 3.96 22.20
N TYR A 66 -8.10 2.94 21.37
CA TYR A 66 -9.34 2.17 21.34
C TYR A 66 -9.06 0.66 21.20
N LYS A 67 -10.07 -0.19 21.41
CA LYS A 67 -9.88 -1.64 21.47
C LYS A 67 -9.59 -2.23 20.09
N HIS A 68 -8.66 -3.19 20.05
CA HIS A 68 -8.40 -4.02 18.88
C HIS A 68 -9.22 -5.32 18.96
N ASN A 69 -10.48 -5.28 18.53
CA ASN A 69 -11.31 -6.49 18.41
C ASN A 69 -10.82 -7.37 17.24
N LYS A 70 -9.71 -8.09 17.44
CA LYS A 70 -8.97 -8.81 16.39
C LYS A 70 -9.85 -9.77 15.59
N GLU A 71 -10.62 -10.63 16.27
CA GLU A 71 -11.48 -11.61 15.60
C GLU A 71 -12.50 -10.94 14.67
N GLU A 72 -13.17 -9.88 15.14
CA GLU A 72 -14.10 -9.10 14.31
C GLU A 72 -13.38 -8.43 13.13
N ARG A 73 -12.22 -7.81 13.37
CA ARG A 73 -11.40 -7.20 12.31
C ARG A 73 -11.08 -8.21 11.22
N ILE A 74 -10.61 -9.38 11.62
CA ILE A 74 -10.21 -10.47 10.74
C ILE A 74 -11.43 -10.97 9.96
N ALA A 75 -12.54 -11.29 10.64
CA ALA A 75 -13.76 -11.78 10.02
C ALA A 75 -14.31 -10.83 8.95
N ARG A 76 -14.33 -9.52 9.23
CA ARG A 76 -14.91 -8.52 8.31
C ARG A 76 -13.98 -8.16 7.15
N THR A 77 -12.67 -8.23 7.35
CA THR A 77 -11.69 -7.89 6.30
C THR A 77 -11.38 -9.08 5.39
N TRP A 78 -11.26 -10.29 5.94
CA TRP A 78 -10.94 -11.52 5.19
C TRP A 78 -12.14 -12.40 4.88
N GLY A 79 -13.30 -12.16 5.48
CA GLY A 79 -14.49 -13.03 5.33
C GLY A 79 -14.36 -14.38 6.05
N THR A 80 -13.32 -14.57 6.87
CA THR A 80 -13.04 -15.79 7.63
C THR A 80 -12.13 -15.47 8.81
N THR A 81 -12.15 -16.30 9.86
CA THR A 81 -11.20 -16.29 10.99
C THR A 81 -10.34 -17.55 11.04
N ALA A 82 -10.30 -18.29 9.94
CA ALA A 82 -9.49 -19.50 9.84
C ALA A 82 -8.00 -19.22 10.11
N PRO A 83 -7.28 -20.17 10.75
CA PRO A 83 -5.83 -20.10 10.86
C PRO A 83 -5.18 -20.24 9.47
N GLY A 84 -3.90 -19.88 9.35
CA GLY A 84 -3.12 -19.98 8.12
C GLY A 84 -3.23 -18.76 7.20
N LEU A 85 -3.85 -17.67 7.64
CA LEU A 85 -3.87 -16.40 6.90
C LEU A 85 -2.54 -15.65 7.12
N PRO A 86 -1.63 -15.58 6.13
CA PRO A 86 -0.24 -15.16 6.40
C PRO A 86 -0.14 -13.75 7.00
N TYR A 87 -0.95 -12.82 6.51
CA TYR A 87 -0.97 -11.46 7.04
C TYR A 87 -1.51 -11.38 8.47
N VAL A 88 -2.52 -12.19 8.78
CA VAL A 88 -3.15 -12.21 10.11
C VAL A 88 -2.18 -12.80 11.12
N GLU A 89 -1.54 -13.91 10.76
CA GLU A 89 -0.56 -14.60 11.63
C GLU A 89 0.67 -13.73 11.90
N GLU A 90 1.13 -12.98 10.91
CA GLU A 90 2.30 -12.12 11.07
C GLU A 90 1.98 -10.82 11.83
N PHE A 91 0.86 -10.14 11.54
CA PHE A 91 0.67 -8.75 11.97
C PHE A 91 -0.57 -8.48 12.84
N ILE A 92 -1.55 -9.39 12.92
CA ILE A 92 -2.79 -9.12 13.67
C ILE A 92 -2.88 -9.99 14.91
N ALA A 93 -2.65 -11.30 14.77
CA ALA A 93 -2.68 -12.26 15.85
C ALA A 93 -1.67 -11.90 16.96
N PRO A 94 -0.36 -11.66 16.67
CA PRO A 94 0.63 -11.35 17.70
C PRO A 94 0.60 -9.90 18.19
N ALA A 95 -0.09 -9.00 17.48
CA ALA A 95 -0.12 -7.58 17.81
C ALA A 95 -0.79 -7.28 19.16
N GLY A 96 -0.64 -6.06 19.68
CA GLY A 96 -1.32 -5.66 20.91
C GLY A 96 -2.86 -5.58 20.80
N ASN A 97 -3.51 -5.48 21.98
CA ASN A 97 -4.96 -5.45 22.13
C ASN A 97 -5.58 -4.05 21.95
N TRP A 98 -4.76 -3.05 21.64
CA TRP A 98 -5.19 -1.67 21.44
C TRP A 98 -4.75 -1.15 20.08
N LEU A 99 -5.53 -0.24 19.53
CA LEU A 99 -5.19 0.53 18.34
C LEU A 99 -4.99 1.99 18.71
N LEU A 100 -4.04 2.64 18.04
CA LEU A 100 -3.66 4.03 18.22
C LEU A 100 -4.01 4.82 16.95
N GLY A 101 -4.99 5.71 17.07
CA GLY A 101 -5.38 6.68 16.05
C GLY A 101 -4.84 8.07 16.35
N GLY A 102 -4.72 8.92 15.34
CA GLY A 102 -4.21 10.28 15.50
C GLY A 102 -3.89 10.94 14.16
N ASP A 103 -3.43 12.18 14.23
CA ASP A 103 -3.01 12.96 13.06
C ASP A 103 -1.52 12.73 12.81
N LEU A 104 -1.18 12.10 11.68
CA LEU A 104 0.18 11.66 11.38
C LEU A 104 1.00 12.77 10.70
N GLU A 105 2.09 13.17 11.33
CA GLU A 105 3.10 14.07 10.77
C GLU A 105 4.39 13.27 10.47
N VAL A 106 4.62 12.96 9.19
CA VAL A 106 5.82 12.24 8.75
C VAL A 106 6.98 13.23 8.58
N LEU A 107 8.09 13.01 9.29
CA LEU A 107 9.19 13.97 9.38
C LEU A 107 10.10 13.95 8.14
N LYS A 108 10.28 12.77 7.53
CA LYS A 108 11.14 12.57 6.36
C LYS A 108 10.50 11.58 5.39
N PRO A 109 10.70 11.74 4.07
CA PRO A 109 10.35 10.69 3.12
C PRO A 109 11.01 9.37 3.49
N ILE A 110 10.24 8.29 3.51
CA ILE A 110 10.72 6.95 3.82
C ILE A 110 11.61 6.46 2.69
N LYS A 111 12.76 5.88 3.07
CA LYS A 111 13.69 5.18 2.17
C LYS A 111 13.98 3.81 2.75
N TYR A 112 14.10 2.83 1.87
CA TYR A 112 14.42 1.45 2.25
C TYR A 112 15.90 1.13 2.06
N ASN A 113 16.62 1.94 1.27
CA ASN A 113 18.05 1.78 1.00
C ASN A 113 18.44 0.38 0.47
N ASP A 114 17.51 -0.28 -0.23
CA ASP A 114 17.64 -1.63 -0.80
C ASP A 114 18.00 -1.62 -2.29
N GLY A 115 18.42 -0.45 -2.80
CA GLY A 115 18.70 -0.24 -4.22
C GLY A 115 17.46 -0.03 -5.10
N LEU A 116 16.23 -0.13 -4.57
CA LEU A 116 14.98 0.00 -5.34
C LEU A 116 14.22 1.31 -5.10
N ASP A 117 14.73 2.21 -4.26
CA ASP A 117 14.03 3.47 -3.91
C ASP A 117 13.72 4.36 -5.11
N HIS A 118 14.50 4.26 -6.20
CA HIS A 118 14.25 5.00 -7.43
C HIS A 118 12.98 4.55 -8.17
N TYR A 119 12.47 3.35 -7.89
CA TYR A 119 11.17 2.87 -8.37
C TYR A 119 10.00 3.25 -7.45
N ARG A 120 10.25 3.78 -6.24
CA ARG A 120 9.22 4.13 -5.26
C ARG A 120 8.75 5.57 -5.45
N LEU A 121 8.01 5.82 -6.52
CA LEU A 121 7.47 7.14 -6.80
C LEU A 121 6.20 7.42 -5.99
N SER A 122 6.15 8.61 -5.40
CA SER A 122 4.91 9.11 -4.77
C SER A 122 3.82 9.35 -5.81
N PRO A 123 2.53 9.36 -5.42
CA PRO A 123 1.43 9.70 -6.33
C PRO A 123 1.61 11.05 -7.04
N LYS A 124 2.25 12.03 -6.37
CA LYS A 124 2.59 13.33 -6.97
C LYS A 124 3.65 13.22 -8.06
N GLN A 125 4.67 12.39 -7.85
CA GLN A 125 5.70 12.13 -8.86
C GLN A 125 5.13 11.37 -10.06
N LEU A 126 4.27 10.38 -9.82
CA LEU A 126 3.59 9.64 -10.90
C LEU A 126 2.74 10.55 -11.78
N ARG A 127 1.89 11.40 -11.18
CA ARG A 127 1.09 12.37 -11.96
C ARG A 127 1.96 13.28 -12.82
N LYS A 128 3.06 13.80 -12.26
CA LYS A 128 4.03 14.61 -13.02
C LYS A 128 4.65 13.84 -14.18
N GLU A 129 4.93 12.55 -14.00
CA GLU A 129 5.49 11.71 -15.05
C GLU A 129 4.48 11.46 -16.18
N PHE A 130 3.22 11.18 -15.84
CA PHE A 130 2.15 11.05 -16.84
C PHE A 130 1.90 12.35 -17.60
N ASP A 131 1.89 13.49 -16.90
CA ASP A 131 1.77 14.82 -17.52
C ASP A 131 2.95 15.09 -18.46
N ARG A 132 4.18 14.77 -18.03
CA ARG A 132 5.41 14.90 -18.83
C ARG A 132 5.36 14.06 -20.11
N ARG A 133 4.78 12.85 -20.03
CA ARG A 133 4.57 11.96 -21.18
C ARG A 133 3.35 12.32 -22.00
N GLN A 134 2.58 13.34 -21.63
CA GLN A 134 1.33 13.73 -22.30
C GLN A 134 0.35 12.55 -22.38
N ALA A 135 0.26 11.75 -21.31
CA ALA A 135 -0.67 10.64 -21.23
C ALA A 135 -2.12 11.16 -21.27
N ASP A 136 -2.93 10.64 -22.18
CA ASP A 136 -4.37 10.96 -22.24
C ASP A 136 -5.25 9.89 -21.58
N ALA A 137 -4.65 8.73 -21.26
CA ALA A 137 -5.17 7.74 -20.35
C ALA A 137 -4.02 7.06 -19.59
N VAL A 138 -4.27 6.65 -18.35
CA VAL A 138 -3.35 5.79 -17.58
C VAL A 138 -4.13 4.56 -17.13
N PHE A 139 -3.60 3.38 -17.40
CA PHE A 139 -4.18 2.12 -16.95
C PHE A 139 -3.17 1.37 -16.08
N ALA A 140 -3.61 0.98 -14.88
CA ALA A 140 -2.75 0.37 -13.88
C ALA A 140 -2.87 -1.16 -13.90
N PHE A 141 -1.73 -1.84 -13.78
CA PHE A 141 -1.66 -3.28 -13.60
C PHE A 141 -0.97 -3.58 -12.26
N GLN A 142 -1.79 -3.83 -11.23
CA GLN A 142 -1.32 -4.27 -9.92
C GLN A 142 -0.91 -5.74 -9.99
N LEU A 143 0.27 -6.07 -9.47
CA LEU A 143 0.78 -7.45 -9.42
C LEU A 143 1.68 -7.69 -8.21
N ARG A 144 1.78 -8.94 -7.79
CA ARG A 144 2.77 -9.40 -6.79
C ARG A 144 3.63 -10.57 -7.26
N ASN A 145 3.39 -11.04 -8.49
CA ASN A 145 4.01 -12.22 -9.09
C ASN A 145 4.84 -11.83 -10.32
N PRO A 146 5.78 -12.69 -10.76
CA PRO A 146 6.43 -12.55 -12.06
C PRO A 146 5.42 -12.37 -13.22
N VAL A 147 5.78 -11.54 -14.20
CA VAL A 147 4.94 -11.32 -15.39
C VAL A 147 5.11 -12.50 -16.34
N HIS A 148 4.01 -13.17 -16.67
CA HIS A 148 3.92 -14.18 -17.73
C HIS A 148 2.98 -13.70 -18.85
N ASN A 149 2.90 -14.45 -19.96
CA ASN A 149 2.14 -14.03 -21.14
C ASN A 149 0.64 -13.80 -20.91
N GLY A 150 0.01 -14.50 -19.95
CA GLY A 150 -1.35 -14.18 -19.54
C GLY A 150 -1.53 -12.74 -19.02
N HIS A 151 -0.59 -12.24 -18.21
CA HIS A 151 -0.58 -10.84 -17.76
C HIS A 151 -0.31 -9.89 -18.93
N ALA A 152 0.66 -10.23 -19.79
CA ALA A 152 0.98 -9.43 -20.98
C ALA A 152 -0.21 -9.31 -21.93
N LEU A 153 -0.98 -10.39 -22.12
CA LEU A 153 -2.21 -10.38 -22.92
C LEU A 153 -3.21 -9.36 -22.37
N LEU A 154 -3.48 -9.38 -21.06
CA LEU A 154 -4.41 -8.43 -20.44
C LEU A 154 -3.96 -6.97 -20.62
N MET A 155 -2.67 -6.70 -20.42
CA MET A 155 -2.11 -5.35 -20.59
C MET A 155 -2.17 -4.89 -22.05
N ASN A 156 -1.78 -5.74 -23.00
CA ASN A 156 -1.83 -5.45 -24.43
C ASN A 156 -3.27 -5.23 -24.91
N ASP A 157 -4.20 -6.09 -24.50
CA ASP A 157 -5.60 -6.01 -24.88
C ASP A 157 -6.27 -4.75 -24.30
N THR A 158 -5.90 -4.36 -23.06
CA THR A 158 -6.35 -3.11 -22.45
C THR A 158 -5.86 -1.90 -23.23
N ARG A 159 -4.57 -1.87 -23.61
CA ARG A 159 -4.04 -0.80 -24.47
C ARG A 159 -4.80 -0.73 -25.79
N ARG A 160 -5.01 -1.87 -26.46
CA ARG A 160 -5.75 -1.94 -27.73
C ARG A 160 -7.15 -1.34 -27.58
N ARG A 161 -7.89 -1.72 -26.54
CA ARG A 161 -9.24 -1.18 -26.27
C ARG A 161 -9.21 0.33 -26.03
N LEU A 162 -8.23 0.86 -25.30
CA LEU A 162 -8.10 2.31 -25.09
C LEU A 162 -7.85 3.04 -26.43
N LEU A 163 -7.00 2.50 -27.30
CA LEU A 163 -6.78 3.05 -28.63
C LEU A 163 -8.07 3.01 -29.49
N GLU A 164 -8.82 1.90 -29.44
CA GLU A 164 -10.12 1.75 -30.11
C GLU A 164 -11.18 2.74 -29.57
N MET A 165 -11.12 3.08 -28.27
CA MET A 165 -11.97 4.11 -27.64
C MET A 165 -11.59 5.54 -28.03
N GLY A 166 -10.46 5.73 -28.71
CA GLY A 166 -10.03 7.02 -29.26
C GLY A 166 -8.89 7.70 -28.50
N TYR A 167 -8.43 7.15 -27.39
CA TYR A 167 -7.20 7.60 -26.73
C TYR A 167 -6.01 7.44 -27.69
N LYS A 168 -5.07 8.38 -27.65
CA LYS A 168 -3.91 8.47 -28.54
C LYS A 168 -2.63 8.07 -27.84
N ASN A 169 -2.56 8.26 -26.54
CA ASN A 169 -1.37 8.00 -25.74
C ASN A 169 -1.71 7.37 -24.38
N PRO A 170 -2.34 6.17 -24.36
CA PRO A 170 -2.55 5.45 -23.11
C PRO A 170 -1.20 5.01 -22.53
N ILE A 171 -0.95 5.20 -21.23
CA ILE A 171 0.28 4.77 -20.56
C ILE A 171 -0.02 3.64 -19.58
N LEU A 172 0.78 2.58 -19.62
CA LEU A 172 0.71 1.48 -18.67
C LEU A 172 1.48 1.86 -17.39
N LEU A 173 0.79 1.88 -16.26
CA LEU A 173 1.42 1.85 -14.94
C LEU A 173 1.54 0.38 -14.49
N LEU A 174 2.72 -0.22 -14.69
CA LEU A 174 3.04 -1.55 -14.18
C LEU A 174 3.48 -1.41 -12.72
N HIS A 175 2.63 -1.85 -11.79
CA HIS A 175 2.70 -1.43 -10.39
C HIS A 175 2.91 -2.62 -9.43
N PRO A 176 4.10 -3.26 -9.41
CA PRO A 176 4.38 -4.36 -8.49
C PRO A 176 4.28 -3.93 -7.03
N LEU A 177 3.60 -4.72 -6.20
CA LEU A 177 3.59 -4.54 -4.75
C LEU A 177 5.01 -4.77 -4.19
N GLY A 178 5.49 -3.82 -3.37
CA GLY A 178 6.77 -3.90 -2.68
C GLY A 178 6.68 -3.82 -1.15
N GLY A 179 5.46 -3.89 -0.60
CA GLY A 179 5.26 -4.15 0.83
C GLY A 179 5.42 -5.63 1.17
N PHE A 180 4.92 -6.03 2.33
CA PHE A 180 4.93 -7.44 2.76
C PHE A 180 4.26 -8.37 1.74
N THR A 181 4.91 -9.50 1.48
CA THR A 181 4.37 -10.65 0.73
C THR A 181 4.58 -11.91 1.56
N LYS A 182 3.76 -12.94 1.33
CA LYS A 182 3.90 -14.23 2.01
C LYS A 182 5.24 -14.90 1.64
N ALA A 183 5.73 -15.78 2.50
CA ALA A 183 7.09 -16.32 2.42
C ALA A 183 7.40 -17.13 1.14
N ASP A 184 6.39 -17.69 0.48
CA ASP A 184 6.53 -18.44 -0.77
C ASP A 184 6.35 -17.59 -2.03
N ASP A 185 6.11 -16.27 -1.91
CA ASP A 185 6.12 -15.35 -3.05
C ASP A 185 7.57 -15.05 -3.50
N VAL A 186 7.74 -14.79 -4.80
CA VAL A 186 9.05 -14.40 -5.35
C VAL A 186 9.48 -13.05 -4.76
N PRO A 187 10.72 -12.92 -4.23
CA PRO A 187 11.24 -11.67 -3.66
C PRO A 187 11.12 -10.48 -4.62
N LEU A 188 10.98 -9.28 -4.03
CA LEU A 188 10.72 -8.05 -4.79
C LEU A 188 11.84 -7.73 -5.78
N ASP A 189 13.09 -7.78 -5.35
CA ASP A 189 14.28 -7.56 -6.18
C ASP A 189 14.31 -8.50 -7.40
N VAL A 190 14.04 -9.79 -7.19
CA VAL A 190 13.95 -10.79 -8.26
C VAL A 190 12.79 -10.49 -9.21
N ARG A 191 11.62 -10.08 -8.68
CA ARG A 191 10.49 -9.67 -9.51
C ARG A 191 10.82 -8.44 -10.34
N MET A 192 11.47 -7.43 -9.76
CA MET A 192 11.88 -6.22 -10.48
C MET A 192 12.88 -6.54 -11.59
N GLU A 193 13.85 -7.43 -11.35
CA GLU A 193 14.76 -7.91 -12.39
C GLU A 193 14.03 -8.69 -13.49
N GLN A 194 13.06 -9.52 -13.13
CA GLN A 194 12.24 -10.24 -14.09
C GLN A 194 11.37 -9.29 -14.93
N HIS A 195 10.74 -8.30 -14.30
CA HIS A 195 9.89 -7.33 -14.97
C HIS A 195 10.69 -6.45 -15.93
N SER A 196 11.89 -6.01 -15.54
CA SER A 196 12.76 -5.26 -16.45
C SER A 196 13.08 -6.07 -17.71
N LYS A 197 13.42 -7.37 -17.57
CA LYS A 197 13.64 -8.26 -18.71
C LYS A 197 12.41 -8.39 -19.62
N VAL A 198 11.21 -8.52 -19.06
CA VAL A 198 9.97 -8.61 -19.87
C VAL A 198 9.70 -7.31 -20.62
N VAL A 199 9.91 -6.15 -19.99
CA VAL A 199 9.76 -4.84 -20.63
C VAL A 199 10.78 -4.69 -21.77
N PHE A 200 12.06 -4.99 -21.53
CA PHE A 200 13.13 -4.82 -22.52
C PHE A 200 13.08 -5.79 -23.70
N ILE A 201 12.54 -7.00 -23.54
CA ILE A 201 12.48 -8.02 -24.60
C ILE A 201 11.32 -7.77 -25.59
N ASN A 202 10.56 -6.68 -25.43
CA ASN A 202 9.45 -6.32 -26.31
C ASN A 202 8.34 -7.41 -26.34
N PHE A 203 8.10 -8.06 -25.20
CA PHE A 203 6.96 -8.98 -25.00
C PHE A 203 5.61 -8.24 -25.03
N PHE A 204 5.66 -6.93 -24.84
CA PHE A 204 4.53 -6.04 -24.98
C PHE A 204 4.50 -5.48 -26.40
N TYR A 205 3.32 -5.41 -27.00
CA TYR A 205 3.09 -4.53 -28.17
C TYR A 205 2.91 -3.06 -27.72
N ILE A 206 3.45 -2.74 -26.55
CA ILE A 206 3.47 -1.45 -25.88
C ILE A 206 4.94 -1.03 -25.96
N ALA A 207 5.23 0.14 -26.53
CA ALA A 207 6.61 0.61 -26.57
C ALA A 207 7.13 0.73 -25.12
N CYS A 208 8.42 0.44 -24.89
CA CYS A 208 9.01 0.58 -23.56
C CYS A 208 8.78 1.96 -22.96
N ASP A 209 8.73 3.00 -23.80
CA ASP A 209 8.48 4.39 -23.42
C ASP A 209 7.03 4.64 -22.94
N ASP A 210 6.12 3.70 -23.17
CA ASP A 210 4.71 3.76 -22.75
C ASP A 210 4.45 2.98 -21.44
N ILE A 211 5.51 2.47 -20.78
CA ILE A 211 5.44 1.70 -19.53
C ILE A 211 6.16 2.45 -18.41
N ASP A 212 5.50 2.56 -17.26
CA ASP A 212 6.09 2.96 -15.99
C ASP A 212 6.12 1.75 -15.04
N LEU A 213 7.31 1.19 -14.81
CA LEU A 213 7.54 0.15 -13.81
C LEU A 213 7.81 0.80 -12.46
N ILE A 214 6.85 0.76 -11.55
CA ILE A 214 6.88 1.51 -10.29
C ILE A 214 6.49 0.61 -9.13
N ILE A 215 7.21 0.66 -8.03
CA ILE A 215 6.88 -0.12 -6.85
C ILE A 215 5.74 0.55 -6.10
N HIS A 216 4.65 -0.20 -5.90
CA HIS A 216 3.60 0.17 -4.97
C HIS A 216 4.04 -0.17 -3.55
N SER A 217 4.48 0.84 -2.81
CA SER A 217 4.73 0.72 -1.37
C SER A 217 3.42 0.91 -0.62
N VAL A 218 2.80 -0.20 -0.22
CA VAL A 218 1.77 -0.18 0.84
C VAL A 218 2.37 -0.92 2.02
N MET A 219 2.31 -0.25 3.17
CA MET A 219 2.66 -0.72 4.51
C MET A 219 4.07 -0.36 5.00
N ILE A 220 4.07 0.56 5.95
CA ILE A 220 5.15 0.74 6.92
C ILE A 220 4.68 -0.05 8.14
N HIS A 221 5.19 -1.27 8.33
CA HIS A 221 5.07 -1.89 9.65
C HIS A 221 6.11 -1.21 10.53
N ILE A 222 5.65 -0.56 11.60
CA ILE A 222 6.51 -0.09 12.67
C ILE A 222 6.45 -1.19 13.72
N PRO A 223 7.48 -2.05 13.84
CA PRO A 223 7.50 -3.02 14.91
C PRO A 223 7.45 -2.26 16.24
N THR A 224 6.58 -2.69 17.14
CA THR A 224 6.67 -2.27 18.54
C THR A 224 7.93 -2.90 19.14
N PRO A 225 8.76 -2.13 19.89
CA PRO A 225 9.93 -2.67 20.56
C PRO A 225 9.59 -3.79 21.55
#